data_AF-A0A2T1DZL7-F1
#
_entry.id   AF-A0A2T1DZL7-F1
#
_cell.length_a   1.000
_cell.length_b   1.000
_cell.length_c   1.000
_cell.angle_alpha   90.00
_cell.angle_beta   90.00
_cell.angle_gamma   90.00
#
_symmetry.space_group_name_H-M   'P 1'
#
loop_
_entity.id
_entity.type
_entity.pdbx_description
1 polymer ?
#
loop_
_entity_poly.entity_id
_entity_poly.type
_entity_poly.pdbx_seq_one_letter_code
_entity_poly.pdbx_strand_id
1 'polypeptide(L)'
;MTETLSARELFRAAYENRYTWDSSFPGYSTDITVKQGDQLYTGKAHIDHDLTYEITDVSDEKANELIKGQVWEIAVHRVRKPFEETHGKNVFELGETDETGAIAISVSGKAMGDGYKVRNNEVSLVHRHIHGVVVTINTFSTIGTGEGYLAERYDSVYHDAKTGELKGSSQSEDTYEKIGKYYILTRRVIKEDQQGALIVTEYGFSHIKLLEPVAV
;
A
#
# COMPACT_ATOMS: atom_id res chain seq x y z
N MET A 1 5.08 2.55 35.68
CA MET A 1 5.92 3.47 34.86
C MET A 1 5.64 3.11 33.42
N THR A 2 5.01 3.99 32.65
CA THR A 2 4.90 3.80 31.19
C THR A 2 6.27 4.07 30.61
N GLU A 3 6.95 3.03 30.11
CA GLU A 3 8.19 3.20 29.35
C GLU A 3 7.87 4.02 28.09
N THR A 4 8.52 5.17 27.96
CA THR A 4 8.45 5.98 26.74
C THR A 4 9.29 5.26 25.68
N LEU A 5 8.63 4.67 24.68
CA LEU A 5 9.30 4.05 23.54
C LEU A 5 10.19 5.08 22.82
N SER A 6 11.37 4.66 22.36
CA SER A 6 12.18 5.49 21.47
C SER A 6 11.51 5.68 20.10
N ALA A 7 11.90 6.70 19.33
CA ALA A 7 11.41 6.92 17.97
C ALA A 7 11.53 5.68 17.08
N ARG A 8 12.66 4.97 17.21
CA ARG A 8 12.93 3.74 16.46
C ARG A 8 11.98 2.63 16.86
N GLU A 9 11.75 2.42 18.15
CA GLU A 9 10.84 1.38 18.64
C GLU A 9 9.39 1.68 18.27
N LEU A 10 8.97 2.95 18.41
CA LEU A 10 7.65 3.41 18.00
C LEU A 10 7.40 3.17 16.50
N PHE A 11 8.35 3.57 15.64
CA PHE A 11 8.24 3.35 14.21
C PHE A 11 8.30 1.86 13.85
N ARG A 12 9.21 1.10 14.47
CA ARG A 12 9.33 -0.35 14.23
C ARG A 12 8.03 -1.07 14.55
N ALA A 13 7.45 -0.80 15.72
CA ALA A 13 6.20 -1.42 16.15
C ALA A 13 5.08 -1.17 15.12
N ALA A 14 4.92 0.07 14.66
CA ALA A 14 3.93 0.41 13.64
C ALA A 14 4.24 -0.20 12.27
N TYR A 15 5.50 -0.20 11.84
CA TYR A 15 5.93 -0.77 10.57
C TYR A 15 5.71 -2.30 10.51
N GLU A 16 6.00 -3.00 11.60
CA GLU A 16 5.87 -4.46 11.71
C GLU A 16 4.42 -4.90 11.98
N ASN A 17 3.56 -3.97 12.42
CA ASN A 17 2.11 -4.16 12.58
C ASN A 17 1.34 -4.05 11.24
N ARG A 18 2.00 -3.79 10.11
CA ARG A 18 1.34 -3.82 8.80
C ARG A 18 0.96 -5.26 8.44
N TYR A 19 -0.26 -5.43 7.94
CA TYR A 19 -0.71 -6.72 7.46
C TYR A 19 -0.01 -7.11 6.17
N THR A 20 0.59 -8.30 6.18
CA THR A 20 1.28 -8.93 5.06
C THR A 20 0.79 -10.36 4.94
N TRP A 21 0.95 -10.96 3.76
CA TRP A 21 0.71 -12.40 3.65
C TRP A 21 1.90 -13.17 4.23
N ASP A 22 1.60 -14.20 5.02
CA ASP A 22 2.60 -15.01 5.69
C ASP A 22 3.28 -16.00 4.74
N SER A 23 4.28 -16.74 5.22
CA SER A 23 4.99 -17.76 4.43
C SER A 23 4.13 -18.97 4.08
N SER A 24 2.92 -19.09 4.63
CA SER A 24 1.95 -20.15 4.30
C SER A 24 0.91 -19.69 3.28
N PHE A 25 0.99 -18.44 2.82
CA PHE A 25 0.11 -17.91 1.79
C PHE A 25 0.24 -18.72 0.51
N PRO A 26 -0.83 -19.37 0.04
CA PRO A 26 -0.73 -20.26 -1.10
C PRO A 26 -0.73 -19.52 -2.45
N GLY A 27 -1.01 -18.21 -2.45
CA GLY A 27 -1.40 -17.49 -3.66
C GLY A 27 -2.92 -17.52 -3.89
N TYR A 28 -3.38 -16.79 -4.91
CA TYR A 28 -4.77 -16.87 -5.39
C TYR A 28 -4.91 -16.49 -6.86
N SER A 29 -6.00 -16.94 -7.47
CA SER A 29 -6.49 -16.45 -8.76
C SER A 29 -7.72 -15.58 -8.58
N THR A 30 -7.92 -14.59 -9.45
CA THR A 30 -9.09 -13.71 -9.46
C THR A 30 -9.43 -13.26 -10.88
N ASP A 31 -10.71 -13.04 -11.14
CA ASP A 31 -11.16 -12.22 -12.25
C ASP A 31 -11.05 -10.75 -11.84
N ILE A 32 -10.67 -9.87 -12.78
CA ILE A 32 -10.49 -8.45 -12.56
C ILE A 32 -11.37 -7.66 -13.52
N THR A 33 -12.04 -6.64 -13.00
CA THR A 33 -12.72 -5.61 -13.79
C THR A 33 -12.06 -4.27 -13.56
N VAL A 34 -11.95 -3.45 -14.61
CA VAL A 34 -11.46 -2.06 -14.53
C VAL A 34 -12.47 -1.16 -15.22
N LYS A 35 -13.07 -0.24 -14.46
CA LYS A 35 -14.01 0.75 -14.99
C LYS A 35 -13.39 2.13 -14.94
N GLN A 36 -13.39 2.83 -16.07
CA GLN A 36 -12.94 4.22 -16.18
C GLN A 36 -13.90 4.97 -17.11
N GLY A 37 -14.70 5.88 -16.55
CA GLY A 37 -15.82 6.50 -17.28
C GLY A 37 -16.83 5.44 -17.74
N ASP A 38 -17.14 5.45 -19.05
CA ASP A 38 -18.03 4.48 -19.69
C ASP A 38 -17.31 3.20 -20.17
N GLN A 39 -15.98 3.15 -20.04
CA GLN A 39 -15.19 2.00 -20.45
C GLN A 39 -15.12 0.97 -19.32
N LEU A 40 -15.36 -0.30 -19.67
CA LEU A 40 -15.23 -1.44 -18.78
C LEU A 40 -14.31 -2.46 -19.45
N TYR A 41 -13.25 -2.83 -18.73
CA TYR A 41 -12.27 -3.82 -19.15
C TYR A 41 -12.29 -5.00 -18.20
N THR A 42 -11.88 -6.16 -18.69
CA THR A 42 -11.78 -7.39 -17.91
C THR A 42 -10.43 -8.05 -18.11
N GLY A 43 -10.01 -8.82 -17.11
CA GLY A 43 -8.85 -9.70 -17.18
C GLY A 43 -8.91 -10.73 -16.08
N LYS A 44 -7.85 -11.51 -15.98
CA LYS A 44 -7.60 -12.42 -14.86
C LYS A 44 -6.21 -12.18 -14.33
N ALA A 45 -6.05 -12.39 -13.03
CA ALA A 45 -4.74 -12.45 -12.41
C ALA A 45 -4.59 -13.74 -11.63
N HIS A 46 -3.35 -14.21 -11.63
CA HIS A 46 -2.86 -15.27 -10.78
C HIS A 46 -1.69 -14.71 -10.00
N ILE A 47 -1.72 -14.79 -8.67
CA ILE A 47 -0.61 -14.42 -7.78
C ILE A 47 -0.16 -15.71 -7.08
N ASP A 48 1.09 -16.11 -7.27
CA ASP A 48 1.69 -17.32 -6.68
C ASP A 48 2.09 -17.07 -5.20
N HIS A 49 2.49 -18.12 -4.50
CA HIS A 49 2.93 -18.08 -3.10
C HIS A 49 4.14 -17.15 -2.89
N ASP A 50 5.01 -17.04 -3.90
CA ASP A 50 6.20 -16.18 -3.87
C ASP A 50 5.91 -14.74 -4.31
N LEU A 51 4.63 -14.41 -4.54
CA LEU A 51 4.12 -13.12 -4.96
C LEU A 51 4.53 -12.71 -6.38
N THR A 52 5.06 -13.64 -7.17
CA THR A 52 5.06 -13.50 -8.63
C THR A 52 3.63 -13.58 -9.14
N TYR A 53 3.38 -12.96 -10.30
CA TYR A 53 2.03 -12.88 -10.84
C TYR A 53 2.00 -12.95 -12.36
N GLU A 54 0.89 -13.47 -12.87
CA GLU A 54 0.55 -13.53 -14.29
C GLU A 54 -0.80 -12.86 -14.52
N ILE A 55 -0.94 -12.19 -15.68
CA ILE A 55 -2.17 -11.56 -16.12
C ILE A 55 -2.54 -12.14 -17.48
N THR A 56 -3.78 -12.60 -17.59
CA THR A 56 -4.32 -13.25 -18.79
C THR A 56 -5.69 -12.69 -19.14
N ASP A 57 -6.21 -13.07 -20.31
CA ASP A 57 -7.55 -12.72 -20.78
C ASP A 57 -7.82 -11.21 -20.86
N VAL A 58 -6.79 -10.40 -21.17
CA VAL A 58 -6.91 -8.95 -21.41
C VAL A 58 -6.71 -8.66 -22.89
N SER A 59 -7.73 -8.11 -23.55
CA SER A 59 -7.67 -7.79 -24.99
C SER A 59 -7.17 -6.39 -25.30
N ASP A 60 -7.25 -5.47 -24.33
CA ASP A 60 -6.91 -4.06 -24.51
C ASP A 60 -5.57 -3.74 -23.84
N GLU A 61 -4.66 -3.10 -24.57
CA GLU A 61 -3.29 -2.83 -24.10
C GLU A 61 -3.27 -1.88 -22.89
N LYS A 62 -4.12 -0.84 -22.91
CA LYS A 62 -4.25 0.10 -21.78
C LYS A 62 -4.83 -0.61 -20.56
N ALA A 63 -5.81 -1.48 -20.75
CA ALA A 63 -6.35 -2.31 -19.67
C ALA A 63 -5.27 -3.22 -19.07
N ASN A 64 -4.42 -3.82 -19.91
CA ASN A 64 -3.35 -4.70 -19.45
C ASN A 64 -2.34 -3.95 -18.58
N GLU A 65 -1.97 -2.73 -18.96
CA GLU A 65 -1.10 -1.87 -18.14
C GLU A 65 -1.73 -1.51 -16.79
N LEU A 66 -3.01 -1.11 -16.78
CA LEU A 66 -3.74 -0.76 -15.56
C LEU A 66 -3.86 -1.95 -14.60
N ILE A 67 -4.29 -3.10 -15.12
CA ILE A 67 -4.40 -4.35 -14.34
C ILE A 67 -3.03 -4.75 -13.80
N LYS A 68 -1.98 -4.70 -14.63
CA LYS A 68 -0.62 -5.03 -14.23
C LYS A 68 -0.09 -4.13 -13.13
N GLY A 69 -0.32 -2.82 -13.23
CA GLY A 69 0.01 -1.88 -12.18
C GLY A 69 -0.67 -2.23 -10.86
N GLN A 70 -1.98 -2.53 -10.88
CA GLN A 70 -2.71 -2.85 -9.65
C GLN A 70 -2.32 -4.19 -9.03
N VAL A 71 -2.14 -5.24 -9.84
CA VAL A 71 -1.71 -6.55 -9.32
C VAL A 71 -0.32 -6.45 -8.70
N TRP A 72 0.60 -5.71 -9.33
CA TRP A 72 1.92 -5.43 -8.77
C TRP A 72 1.84 -4.65 -7.45
N GLU A 73 1.04 -3.58 -7.39
CA GLU A 73 0.79 -2.79 -6.19
C GLU A 73 0.27 -3.67 -5.04
N ILE A 74 -0.70 -4.54 -5.31
CA ILE A 74 -1.24 -5.47 -4.31
C ILE A 74 -0.13 -6.40 -3.82
N ALA A 75 0.58 -7.07 -4.73
CA ALA A 75 1.61 -8.04 -4.38
C ALA A 75 2.73 -7.41 -3.54
N VAL A 76 3.29 -6.28 -3.98
CA VAL A 76 4.45 -5.65 -3.31
C VAL A 76 4.13 -5.16 -1.91
N HIS A 77 2.91 -4.71 -1.64
CA HIS A 77 2.48 -4.25 -0.32
C HIS A 77 2.18 -5.39 0.66
N ARG A 78 2.06 -6.63 0.16
CA ARG A 78 1.83 -7.82 1.01
C ARG A 78 3.11 -8.58 1.31
N VAL A 79 4.25 -8.16 0.77
CA VAL A 79 5.58 -8.71 1.11
C VAL A 79 5.98 -8.30 2.53
N ARG A 80 6.32 -9.26 3.39
CA ARG A 80 6.98 -9.00 4.68
C ARG A 80 8.46 -8.72 4.47
N LYS A 81 8.89 -7.48 4.72
CA LYS A 81 10.31 -7.11 4.79
C LYS A 81 10.70 -6.83 6.25
N PRO A 82 11.77 -7.45 6.78
CA PRO A 82 12.25 -7.15 8.12
C PRO A 82 12.60 -5.66 8.28
N PHE A 83 12.29 -5.10 9.45
CA PHE A 83 12.60 -3.70 9.75
C PHE A 83 14.10 -3.41 9.57
N GLU A 84 14.97 -4.28 10.07
CA GLU A 84 16.41 -4.08 10.00
C GLU A 84 16.95 -4.07 8.56
N GLU A 85 16.39 -4.87 7.67
CA GLU A 85 16.76 -4.87 6.26
C GLU A 85 16.41 -3.55 5.57
N THR A 86 15.21 -3.03 5.86
CA THR A 86 14.68 -1.83 5.19
C THR A 86 15.21 -0.54 5.82
N HIS A 87 15.32 -0.51 7.15
CA HIS A 87 15.45 0.68 7.98
C HIS A 87 16.61 0.62 8.97
N GLY A 88 17.36 -0.49 9.06
CA GLY A 88 18.39 -0.68 10.07
C GLY A 88 19.52 0.36 10.04
N LYS A 89 19.79 0.93 8.84
CA LYS A 89 20.80 1.96 8.59
C LYS A 89 20.30 3.40 8.76
N ASN A 90 19.09 3.59 9.29
CA ASN A 90 18.50 4.89 9.54
C ASN A 90 18.50 5.22 11.04
N VAL A 91 18.49 6.52 11.33
CA VAL A 91 18.23 7.09 12.65
C VAL A 91 16.87 7.77 12.62
N PHE A 92 16.15 7.67 13.73
CA PHE A 92 14.79 8.17 13.88
C PHE A 92 14.73 9.14 15.04
N GLU A 93 14.04 10.26 14.86
CA GLU A 93 13.83 11.25 15.91
C GLU A 93 12.34 11.56 16.03
N LEU A 94 11.86 11.72 17.27
CA LEU A 94 10.48 12.13 17.52
C LEU A 94 10.33 13.61 17.18
N GLY A 95 9.29 13.95 16.44
CA GLY A 95 8.81 15.30 16.22
C GLY A 95 7.58 15.61 17.06
N GLU A 96 6.80 16.58 16.58
CA GLU A 96 5.57 17.02 17.24
C GLU A 96 4.46 15.96 17.17
N THR A 97 3.59 15.97 18.18
CA THR A 97 2.33 15.23 18.15
C THR A 97 1.24 16.16 17.66
N ASP A 98 0.52 15.76 16.61
CA ASP A 98 -0.59 16.57 16.08
C ASP A 98 -1.89 16.39 16.88
N GLU A 99 -2.91 17.18 16.55
CA GLU A 99 -4.22 17.19 17.23
C GLU A 99 -4.94 15.84 17.17
N THR A 100 -4.58 14.97 16.22
CA THR A 100 -5.14 13.62 16.11
C THR A 100 -4.42 12.60 17.01
N GLY A 101 -3.36 13.02 17.69
CA GLY A 101 -2.48 12.16 18.48
C GLY A 101 -1.43 11.42 17.64
N ALA A 102 -1.25 11.78 16.36
CA ALA A 102 -0.21 11.17 15.54
C ALA A 102 1.15 11.84 15.83
N ILE A 103 2.17 11.03 16.08
CA ILE A 103 3.51 11.47 16.43
C ILE A 103 4.36 11.49 15.17
N ALA A 104 4.93 12.66 14.83
CA ALA A 104 5.86 12.78 13.72
C ALA A 104 7.19 12.07 14.01
N ILE A 105 7.78 11.47 12.98
CA ILE A 105 9.07 10.79 13.03
C ILE A 105 9.88 11.26 11.82
N SER A 106 11.00 11.93 12.08
CA SER A 106 11.96 12.29 11.02
C SER A 106 13.01 11.18 10.86
N VAL A 107 13.53 11.05 9.64
CA VAL A 107 14.52 10.03 9.29
C VAL A 107 15.80 10.68 8.81
N SER A 108 16.93 10.23 9.35
CA SER A 108 18.27 10.55 8.89
C SER A 108 19.08 9.28 8.59
N GLY A 109 20.25 9.43 7.96
CA GLY A 109 21.07 8.30 7.49
C GLY A 109 20.78 7.92 6.04
N LYS A 110 20.57 6.63 5.76
CA LYS A 110 20.41 6.15 4.36
C LYS A 110 19.19 6.74 3.66
N ALA A 111 18.10 6.96 4.38
CA ALA A 111 16.86 7.54 3.86
C ALA A 111 16.63 8.97 4.39
N MET A 112 17.70 9.76 4.44
CA MET A 112 17.62 11.15 4.90
C MET A 112 16.58 11.95 4.11
N GLY A 113 15.71 12.66 4.84
CA GLY A 113 14.61 13.43 4.26
C GLY A 113 13.29 12.67 4.21
N ASP A 114 13.28 11.35 4.42
CA ASP A 114 12.04 10.62 4.64
C ASP A 114 11.43 10.98 6.00
N GLY A 115 10.13 10.80 6.12
CA GLY A 115 9.39 11.08 7.35
C GLY A 115 8.14 10.21 7.45
N TYR A 116 7.68 10.03 8.68
CA TYR A 116 6.48 9.26 8.99
C TYR A 116 5.65 9.96 10.05
N LYS A 117 4.37 9.62 10.12
CA LYS A 117 3.59 9.80 11.36
C LYS A 117 3.06 8.45 11.81
N VAL A 118 3.06 8.24 13.13
CA VAL A 118 2.55 7.02 13.75
C VAL A 118 1.45 7.38 14.73
N ARG A 119 0.34 6.63 14.68
CA ARG A 119 -0.79 6.75 15.60
C ARG A 119 -1.36 5.37 15.86
N ASN A 120 -1.68 5.04 17.12
CA ASN A 120 -2.31 3.76 17.50
C ASN A 120 -1.56 2.51 16.98
N ASN A 121 -0.23 2.53 16.98
CA ASN A 121 0.61 1.46 16.43
C ASN A 121 0.41 1.22 14.91
N GLU A 122 0.03 2.26 14.18
CA GLU A 122 -0.10 2.25 12.72
C GLU A 122 0.64 3.45 12.13
N VAL A 123 1.26 3.25 10.96
CA VAL A 123 1.80 4.34 10.16
C VAL A 123 0.64 5.07 9.49
N SER A 124 0.41 6.32 9.87
CA SER A 124 -0.68 7.16 9.36
C SER A 124 -0.24 8.16 8.30
N LEU A 125 1.07 8.43 8.20
CA LEU A 125 1.66 9.24 7.14
C LEU A 125 2.98 8.64 6.68
N VAL A 126 3.21 8.65 5.38
CA VAL A 126 4.48 8.29 4.76
C VAL A 126 4.93 9.45 3.88
N HIS A 127 6.14 9.95 4.07
CA HIS A 127 6.78 10.95 3.23
C HIS A 127 8.12 10.39 2.76
N ARG A 128 8.28 10.15 1.46
CA ARG A 128 9.46 9.44 0.94
C ARG A 128 10.00 9.99 -0.36
N HIS A 129 11.33 9.94 -0.48
CA HIS A 129 12.06 10.28 -1.69
C HIS A 129 12.34 9.02 -2.50
N ILE A 130 11.72 8.91 -3.69
CA ILE A 130 11.80 7.72 -4.54
C ILE A 130 12.03 8.15 -5.98
N HIS A 131 13.17 7.75 -6.56
CA HIS A 131 13.49 7.96 -7.98
C HIS A 131 13.29 9.40 -8.50
N GLY A 132 13.60 10.41 -7.69
CA GLY A 132 13.47 11.83 -8.07
C GLY A 132 12.06 12.42 -7.85
N VAL A 133 11.15 11.66 -7.27
CA VAL A 133 9.82 12.08 -6.83
C VAL A 133 9.75 12.04 -5.31
N VAL A 134 9.06 13.00 -4.72
CA VAL A 134 8.65 12.96 -3.32
C VAL A 134 7.19 12.56 -3.28
N VAL A 135 6.90 11.46 -2.59
CA VAL A 135 5.53 10.99 -2.35
C VAL A 135 5.16 11.23 -0.90
N THR A 136 4.00 11.85 -0.68
CA THR A 136 3.38 11.98 0.64
C THR A 136 2.04 11.26 0.62
N ILE A 137 1.85 10.30 1.53
CA ILE A 137 0.63 9.50 1.65
C ILE A 137 0.04 9.73 3.03
N ASN A 138 -1.23 10.16 3.11
CA ASN A 138 -1.97 10.20 4.37
C ASN A 138 -2.97 9.05 4.41
N THR A 139 -2.97 8.28 5.49
CA THR A 139 -3.95 7.23 5.73
C THR A 139 -5.03 7.73 6.68
N PHE A 140 -6.28 7.74 6.20
CA PHE A 140 -7.44 8.27 6.91
C PHE A 140 -8.24 7.20 7.66
N SER A 141 -8.35 6.00 7.09
CA SER A 141 -8.93 4.83 7.77
C SER A 141 -8.17 3.55 7.46
N THR A 142 -8.23 2.63 8.40
CA THR A 142 -7.63 1.31 8.35
C THR A 142 -8.62 0.26 8.84
N ILE A 143 -8.42 -0.99 8.45
CA ILE A 143 -9.09 -2.15 9.03
C ILE A 143 -8.10 -2.95 9.86
N GLY A 144 -8.53 -3.35 11.06
CA GLY A 144 -7.80 -4.29 11.90
C GLY A 144 -8.08 -5.74 11.46
N THR A 145 -7.02 -6.49 11.17
CA THR A 145 -7.12 -7.89 10.72
C THR A 145 -6.95 -8.92 11.85
N GLY A 146 -6.56 -8.46 13.03
CA GLY A 146 -6.08 -9.29 14.14
C GLY A 146 -4.59 -9.65 14.07
N GLU A 147 -3.99 -9.55 12.88
CA GLU A 147 -2.56 -9.82 12.62
C GLU A 147 -1.81 -8.57 12.11
N GLY A 148 -2.48 -7.42 12.22
CA GLY A 148 -2.00 -6.13 11.72
C GLY A 148 -3.11 -5.29 11.12
N TYR A 149 -2.74 -4.24 10.41
CA TYR A 149 -3.68 -3.32 9.76
C TYR A 149 -3.51 -3.24 8.25
N LEU A 150 -4.61 -2.91 7.57
CA LEU A 150 -4.68 -2.58 6.15
C LEU A 150 -5.25 -1.19 5.98
N ALA A 151 -4.69 -0.38 5.07
CA ALA A 151 -5.26 0.92 4.71
C ALA A 151 -6.55 0.73 3.92
N GLU A 152 -7.59 1.46 4.30
CA GLU A 152 -8.89 1.45 3.63
C GLU A 152 -9.10 2.74 2.85
N ARG A 153 -8.75 3.90 3.43
CA ARG A 153 -8.82 5.19 2.74
C ARG A 153 -7.54 5.96 2.92
N TYR A 154 -6.96 6.44 1.83
CA TYR A 154 -5.73 7.19 1.83
C TYR A 154 -5.62 8.12 0.62
N ASP A 155 -4.80 9.16 0.73
CA ASP A 155 -4.37 9.96 -0.40
C ASP A 155 -2.88 9.76 -0.69
N SER A 156 -2.48 10.16 -1.90
CA SER A 156 -1.10 10.26 -2.32
C SER A 156 -0.90 11.59 -3.03
N VAL A 157 0.13 12.33 -2.69
CA VAL A 157 0.53 13.57 -3.36
C VAL A 157 1.97 13.43 -3.82
N TYR A 158 2.21 13.73 -5.10
CA TYR A 158 3.50 13.54 -5.76
C TYR A 158 4.09 14.88 -6.14
N HIS A 159 5.33 15.14 -5.74
CA HIS A 159 6.09 16.33 -6.10
C HIS A 159 7.41 15.95 -6.78
N ASP A 160 7.88 16.79 -7.69
CA ASP A 160 9.28 16.72 -8.16
C ASP A 160 10.23 16.97 -6.99
N ALA A 161 11.19 16.07 -6.76
CA ALA A 161 12.09 16.19 -5.62
C ALA A 161 13.07 17.36 -5.72
N LYS A 162 13.29 17.93 -6.91
CA LYS A 162 14.21 19.05 -7.12
C LYS A 162 13.48 20.38 -7.11
N THR A 163 12.34 20.47 -7.81
CA THR A 163 11.62 21.73 -8.00
C THR A 163 10.48 21.93 -7.01
N GLY A 164 9.99 20.86 -6.37
CA GLY A 164 8.80 20.88 -5.53
C GLY A 164 7.48 21.00 -6.32
N GLU A 165 7.54 20.98 -7.65
CA GLU A 165 6.37 21.06 -8.52
C GLU A 165 5.42 19.88 -8.27
N LEU A 166 4.13 20.16 -8.06
CA LEU A 166 3.09 19.14 -7.96
C LEU A 166 2.98 18.37 -9.28
N LYS A 167 3.20 17.06 -9.24
CA LYS A 167 3.07 16.15 -10.39
C LYS A 167 1.70 15.49 -10.49
N GLY A 168 0.99 15.40 -9.38
CA GLY A 168 -0.36 14.85 -9.34
C GLY A 168 -0.73 14.44 -7.92
N SER A 169 -1.99 14.06 -7.76
CA SER A 169 -2.48 13.46 -6.53
C SER A 169 -3.52 12.39 -6.81
N SER A 170 -3.70 11.48 -5.86
CA SER A 170 -4.77 10.50 -5.92
C SER A 170 -5.40 10.28 -4.56
N GLN A 171 -6.67 9.87 -4.57
CA GLN A 171 -7.39 9.37 -3.41
C GLN A 171 -7.83 7.94 -3.69
N SER A 172 -7.56 7.04 -2.75
CA SER A 172 -7.88 5.62 -2.88
C SER A 172 -8.83 5.19 -1.78
N GLU A 173 -9.80 4.35 -2.15
CA GLU A 173 -10.70 3.66 -1.24
C GLU A 173 -10.71 2.16 -1.58
N ASP A 174 -10.28 1.36 -0.62
CA ASP A 174 -10.10 -0.08 -0.73
C ASP A 174 -11.16 -0.83 0.08
N THR A 175 -11.58 -1.97 -0.43
CA THR A 175 -12.43 -2.92 0.29
C THR A 175 -11.76 -4.28 0.28
N TYR A 176 -11.73 -4.92 1.44
CA TYR A 176 -11.10 -6.22 1.65
C TYR A 176 -12.12 -7.22 2.17
N GLU A 177 -11.96 -8.48 1.76
CA GLU A 177 -12.69 -9.61 2.31
C GLU A 177 -11.72 -10.65 2.89
N LYS A 178 -12.17 -11.34 3.94
CA LYS A 178 -11.41 -12.46 4.50
C LYS A 178 -11.78 -13.73 3.75
N ILE A 179 -10.85 -14.25 2.94
CA ILE A 179 -11.00 -15.46 2.16
C ILE A 179 -10.04 -16.51 2.73
N GLY A 180 -10.61 -17.56 3.33
CA GLY A 180 -9.85 -18.49 4.16
C GLY A 180 -9.23 -17.75 5.36
N LYS A 181 -7.90 -17.73 5.43
CA LYS A 181 -7.15 -17.03 6.48
C LYS A 181 -6.74 -15.60 6.08
N TYR A 182 -6.82 -15.26 4.80
CA TYR A 182 -6.18 -14.08 4.25
C TYR A 182 -7.18 -12.97 3.96
N TYR A 183 -6.80 -11.73 4.24
CA TYR A 183 -7.52 -10.57 3.73
C TYR A 183 -7.05 -10.28 2.30
N ILE A 184 -8.00 -10.25 1.37
CA ILE A 184 -7.78 -10.04 -0.06
C ILE A 184 -8.58 -8.82 -0.50
N LEU A 185 -7.96 -7.96 -1.32
CA LEU A 185 -8.62 -6.79 -1.90
C LEU A 185 -9.71 -7.25 -2.88
N THR A 186 -10.96 -6.82 -2.68
CA THR A 186 -12.10 -7.14 -3.55
C THR A 186 -12.56 -5.95 -4.37
N ARG A 187 -12.23 -4.74 -3.93
CA ARG A 187 -12.55 -3.51 -4.65
C ARG A 187 -11.54 -2.41 -4.34
N ARG A 188 -11.22 -1.59 -5.33
CA ARG A 188 -10.47 -0.34 -5.16
C ARG A 188 -11.03 0.75 -6.04
N VAL A 189 -11.24 1.94 -5.50
CA VAL A 189 -11.55 3.15 -6.28
C VAL A 189 -10.41 4.12 -6.14
N ILE A 190 -9.84 4.54 -7.27
CA ILE A 190 -8.80 5.57 -7.32
C ILE A 190 -9.37 6.79 -8.04
N LYS A 191 -9.28 7.95 -7.40
CA LYS A 191 -9.59 9.25 -7.99
C LYS A 191 -8.28 9.99 -8.16
N GLU A 192 -7.84 10.16 -9.40
CA GLU A 192 -6.58 10.82 -9.73
C GLU A 192 -6.86 12.22 -10.27
N ASP A 193 -6.16 13.22 -9.74
CA ASP A 193 -6.10 14.56 -10.32
C ASP A 193 -4.84 14.67 -11.17
N GLN A 194 -5.05 14.68 -12.49
CA GLN A 194 -4.00 14.95 -13.47
C GLN A 194 -4.22 16.33 -14.06
N GLN A 195 -3.52 17.32 -13.50
CA GLN A 195 -3.48 18.70 -14.03
C GLN A 195 -4.89 19.32 -14.18
N GLY A 196 -5.81 19.03 -13.25
CA GLY A 196 -7.17 19.56 -13.24
C GLY A 196 -8.22 18.65 -13.91
N ALA A 197 -7.81 17.51 -14.49
CA ALA A 197 -8.73 16.48 -14.95
C ALA A 197 -8.86 15.37 -13.89
N LEU A 198 -10.08 15.17 -13.38
CA LEU A 198 -10.39 14.10 -12.46
C LEU A 198 -10.65 12.79 -13.23
N ILE A 199 -9.78 11.81 -13.03
CA ILE A 199 -9.93 10.46 -13.57
C ILE A 199 -10.34 9.54 -12.43
N VAL A 200 -11.49 8.87 -12.57
CA VAL A 200 -11.95 7.86 -11.61
C VAL A 200 -11.79 6.49 -12.23
N THR A 201 -11.01 5.64 -11.57
CA THR A 201 -10.80 4.24 -11.95
C THR A 201 -11.27 3.34 -10.82
N GLU A 202 -12.21 2.45 -11.12
CA GLU A 202 -12.71 1.44 -10.19
C GLU A 202 -12.24 0.05 -10.61
N TYR A 203 -11.60 -0.65 -9.69
CA TYR A 203 -11.16 -2.02 -9.83
C TYR A 203 -12.07 -2.93 -9.02
N GLY A 204 -12.56 -4.00 -9.63
CA GLY A 204 -13.26 -5.09 -8.95
C GLY A 204 -12.48 -6.39 -9.08
N PHE A 205 -12.39 -7.14 -7.99
CA PHE A 205 -11.75 -8.46 -7.94
C PHE A 205 -12.81 -9.48 -7.50
N SER A 206 -13.06 -10.48 -8.34
CA SER A 206 -14.15 -11.42 -8.16
C SER A 206 -13.74 -12.85 -8.50
N HIS A 207 -14.57 -13.82 -8.12
CA HIS A 207 -14.26 -15.25 -8.27
C HIS A 207 -12.90 -15.64 -7.67
N ILE A 208 -12.53 -14.98 -6.57
CA ILE A 208 -11.25 -15.20 -5.90
C ILE A 208 -11.18 -16.63 -5.37
N LYS A 209 -10.11 -17.33 -5.71
CA LYS A 209 -9.83 -18.70 -5.26
C LYS A 209 -8.40 -18.77 -4.78
N LEU A 210 -8.21 -19.13 -3.51
CA LEU A 210 -6.89 -19.49 -3.00
C LEU A 210 -6.35 -20.68 -3.78
N LEU A 211 -5.06 -20.69 -4.06
CA LEU A 211 -4.41 -21.82 -4.71
C LEU A 211 -4.23 -22.97 -3.72
N GLU A 212 -3.94 -24.15 -4.24
CA GLU A 212 -3.53 -25.26 -3.39
C GLU A 212 -2.14 -24.98 -2.82
N PRO A 213 -1.87 -25.28 -1.53
CA PRO A 213 -0.55 -25.12 -0.96
C PRO A 213 0.47 -25.93 -1.78
N VAL A 214 1.58 -25.30 -2.16
CA VAL A 214 2.71 -26.04 -2.75
C VAL A 214 3.17 -27.06 -1.70
N ALA A 215 3.13 -28.35 -2.04
CA ALA A 215 3.66 -29.38 -1.16
C ALA A 215 5.17 -29.14 -0.97
N VAL A 216 5.57 -28.78 0.25
CA VAL A 216 6.97 -28.62 0.66
C VAL A 216 7.60 -29.99 0.89
#